data_AF-A0A7S1W5X1-F1
#
_entry.id   AF-A0A7S1W5X1-F1
#
_cell.length_a   1.000
_cell.length_b   1.000
_cell.length_c   1.000
_cell.angle_alpha   90.00
_cell.angle_beta   90.00
_cell.angle_gamma   90.00
#
_symmetry.space_group_name_H-M   'P 1'
#
loop_
_entity.id
_entity.type
_entity.pdbx_description
1 polymer ?
#
loop_
_entity_poly.entity_id
_entity_poly.type
_entity_poly.pdbx_seq_one_letter_code
_entity_poly.pdbx_strand_id
1 'polypeptide(L)'
;PQVPEEQPLLAKSQTERIPPIAPPPGLSLSLPESLVVQRKEVDGRQVARVEWRIDNVKAKFKDCAGRPLVSPQFEAGGLPELRLMVFPNLGLDVQGLTMREHKSRCEARIATGPLSGAVKFKVVTNFGDRLLIAFNLFVGGLVRGPIEHNFADHIIHGVDFKENWIDQIRNGSLVVGVEMLAVQGQDVKQGAPQC
;
A
#
# COMPACT_ATOMS: atom_id res chain seq x y z
N PRO A 1 -24.10 70.29 -8.18
CA PRO A 1 -23.01 69.29 -8.15
C PRO A 1 -23.37 68.09 -9.03
N GLN A 2 -22.79 68.04 -10.23
CA GLN A 2 -23.12 67.09 -11.29
C GLN A 2 -22.29 65.80 -11.11
N VAL A 3 -22.97 64.66 -11.16
CA VAL A 3 -22.41 63.30 -11.02
C VAL A 3 -21.95 62.82 -12.41
N PRO A 4 -20.72 62.30 -12.58
CA PRO A 4 -20.32 61.68 -13.84
C PRO A 4 -20.80 60.22 -13.90
N GLU A 5 -21.52 59.94 -14.98
CA GLU A 5 -22.05 58.65 -15.42
C GLU A 5 -20.93 57.82 -16.07
N GLU A 6 -20.59 56.67 -15.48
CA GLU A 6 -19.55 55.77 -15.96
C GLU A 6 -20.17 54.67 -16.82
N GLN A 7 -19.79 54.62 -18.10
CA GLN A 7 -20.32 53.67 -19.09
C GLN A 7 -19.58 52.32 -19.05
N PRO A 8 -20.28 51.17 -19.09
CA PRO A 8 -19.64 49.86 -19.16
C PRO A 8 -19.33 49.45 -20.61
N LEU A 9 -18.08 49.09 -20.87
CA LEU A 9 -17.61 48.53 -22.14
C LEU A 9 -17.91 47.02 -22.21
N LEU A 10 -18.79 46.63 -23.13
CA LEU A 10 -19.07 45.24 -23.50
C LEU A 10 -17.91 44.63 -24.30
N ALA A 11 -17.19 43.68 -23.69
CA ALA A 11 -16.23 42.82 -24.38
C ALA A 11 -16.94 41.57 -24.96
N LYS A 12 -16.92 41.43 -26.28
CA LYS A 12 -17.45 40.26 -27.00
C LYS A 12 -16.43 39.11 -26.92
N SER A 13 -16.71 38.09 -26.12
CA SER A 13 -15.92 36.85 -26.09
C SER A 13 -16.36 35.92 -27.21
N GLN A 14 -15.49 35.72 -28.20
CA GLN A 14 -15.65 34.69 -29.22
C GLN A 14 -15.18 33.35 -28.64
N THR A 15 -16.14 32.48 -28.32
CA THR A 15 -15.89 31.11 -27.86
C THR A 15 -15.56 30.23 -29.06
N GLU A 16 -14.29 30.13 -29.42
CA GLU A 16 -13.79 29.08 -30.32
C GLU A 16 -14.06 27.70 -29.70
N ARG A 17 -14.83 26.88 -30.41
CA ARG A 17 -15.10 25.49 -30.03
C ARG A 17 -13.87 24.65 -30.34
N ILE A 18 -13.04 24.43 -29.32
CA ILE A 18 -11.89 23.52 -29.40
C ILE A 18 -12.41 22.09 -29.65
N PRO A 19 -11.92 21.39 -30.68
CA PRO A 19 -12.31 20.00 -30.93
C PRO A 19 -11.87 19.10 -29.76
N PRO A 20 -12.65 18.06 -29.42
CA PRO A 20 -12.32 17.14 -28.33
C PRO A 20 -11.00 16.44 -28.63
N ILE A 21 -9.96 16.79 -27.88
CA ILE A 21 -8.65 16.13 -27.92
C ILE A 21 -8.87 14.71 -27.42
N ALA A 22 -8.73 13.73 -28.31
CA ALA A 22 -8.75 12.32 -27.93
C ALA A 22 -7.64 12.08 -26.87
N PRO A 23 -7.95 11.41 -25.75
CA PRO A 23 -6.94 11.15 -24.73
C PRO A 23 -5.78 10.36 -25.37
N PRO A 24 -4.52 10.75 -25.13
CA PRO A 24 -3.37 10.11 -25.74
C PRO A 24 -3.39 8.60 -25.47
N PRO A 25 -3.30 7.75 -26.51
CA PRO A 25 -3.17 6.31 -26.33
C PRO A 25 -1.89 6.04 -25.53
N GLY A 26 -2.00 5.56 -24.28
CA GLY A 26 -0.82 5.18 -23.49
C GLY A 26 -0.88 5.38 -21.98
N LEU A 27 -1.96 5.92 -21.41
CA LEU A 27 -2.10 6.04 -19.94
C LEU A 27 -2.80 4.83 -19.30
N SER A 28 -2.49 3.62 -19.74
CA SER A 28 -2.81 2.45 -18.91
C SER A 28 -1.87 2.49 -17.71
N LEU A 29 -2.42 2.68 -16.52
CA LEU A 29 -1.71 2.52 -15.25
C LEU A 29 -1.33 1.05 -15.10
N SER A 30 -0.30 0.60 -15.82
CA SER A 30 0.25 -0.73 -15.66
C SER A 30 0.79 -0.82 -14.24
N LEU A 31 0.27 -1.78 -13.47
CA LEU A 31 0.86 -2.11 -12.18
C LEU A 31 2.36 -2.34 -12.37
N PRO A 32 3.21 -1.82 -11.46
CA PRO A 32 4.63 -2.09 -11.54
C PRO A 32 4.86 -3.60 -11.50
N GLU A 33 5.82 -4.08 -12.28
CA GLU A 33 6.13 -5.51 -12.51
C GLU A 33 6.29 -6.35 -11.23
N SER A 34 6.53 -5.68 -10.10
CA SER A 34 6.68 -6.30 -8.78
C SER A 34 5.37 -6.63 -8.07
N LEU A 35 4.21 -6.14 -8.53
CA LEU A 35 2.94 -6.35 -7.84
C LEU A 35 1.95 -7.10 -8.72
N VAL A 36 1.47 -8.25 -8.23
CA VAL A 36 0.54 -9.13 -8.93
C VAL A 36 -0.72 -9.29 -8.10
N VAL A 37 -1.87 -9.00 -8.70
CA VAL A 37 -3.19 -9.28 -8.12
C VAL A 37 -3.79 -10.47 -8.84
N GLN A 38 -4.14 -11.52 -8.10
CA GLN A 38 -4.68 -12.76 -8.64
C GLN A 38 -5.81 -13.30 -7.77
N ARG A 39 -6.58 -14.26 -8.29
CA ARG A 39 -7.54 -15.03 -7.50
C ARG A 39 -6.89 -16.32 -7.02
N LYS A 40 -7.13 -16.70 -5.77
CA LYS A 40 -6.63 -17.95 -5.19
C LYS A 40 -7.72 -18.59 -4.35
N GLU A 41 -7.79 -19.90 -4.35
CA GLU A 41 -8.64 -20.64 -3.44
C GLU A 41 -7.97 -20.78 -2.06
N VAL A 42 -8.66 -20.34 -1.01
CA VAL A 42 -8.26 -20.50 0.40
C VAL A 42 -9.47 -21.07 1.14
N ASP A 43 -9.31 -22.25 1.75
CA ASP A 43 -10.38 -22.97 2.46
C ASP A 43 -11.67 -23.13 1.64
N GLY A 44 -11.53 -23.46 0.34
CA GLY A 44 -12.65 -23.66 -0.58
C GLY A 44 -13.34 -22.37 -1.04
N ARG A 45 -12.78 -21.19 -0.72
CA ARG A 45 -13.30 -19.88 -1.16
C ARG A 45 -12.31 -19.19 -2.09
N GLN A 46 -12.82 -18.62 -3.19
CA GLN A 46 -12.02 -17.78 -4.07
C GLN A 46 -11.82 -16.40 -3.43
N VAL A 47 -10.57 -16.06 -3.14
CA VAL A 47 -10.16 -14.81 -2.50
C VAL A 47 -9.22 -14.02 -3.39
N ALA A 48 -9.21 -12.69 -3.23
CA ALA A 48 -8.23 -11.84 -3.91
C ALA A 48 -6.88 -11.95 -3.18
N ARG A 49 -5.84 -12.38 -3.88
CA ARG A 49 -4.47 -12.48 -3.38
C ARG A 49 -3.60 -11.47 -4.07
N VAL A 50 -2.92 -10.66 -3.28
CA VAL A 50 -1.96 -9.67 -3.77
C VAL A 50 -0.57 -10.11 -3.35
N GLU A 51 0.33 -10.20 -4.32
CA GLU A 51 1.74 -10.52 -4.14
C GLU A 51 2.59 -9.33 -4.52
N TRP A 52 3.51 -8.97 -3.64
CA TRP A 52 4.51 -7.93 -3.86
C TRP A 52 5.90 -8.53 -3.76
N ARG A 53 6.60 -8.57 -4.89
CA ARG A 53 7.99 -9.01 -5.04
C ARG A 53 8.95 -7.88 -4.74
N ILE A 54 9.78 -8.04 -3.72
CA ILE A 54 10.80 -7.08 -3.34
C ILE A 54 12.14 -7.58 -3.87
N ASP A 55 12.56 -7.08 -5.03
CA ASP A 55 13.86 -7.41 -5.60
C ASP A 55 15.00 -6.77 -4.80
N ASN A 56 16.17 -7.42 -4.80
CA ASN A 56 17.37 -6.98 -4.06
C ASN A 56 17.08 -6.69 -2.58
N VAL A 57 16.27 -7.54 -1.94
CA VAL A 57 15.70 -7.29 -0.61
C VAL A 57 16.76 -7.03 0.46
N LYS A 58 17.91 -7.73 0.40
CA LYS A 58 19.02 -7.54 1.34
C LYS A 58 19.60 -6.13 1.27
N ALA A 59 19.77 -5.58 0.06
CA ALA A 59 20.24 -4.21 -0.11
C ALA A 59 19.20 -3.21 0.42
N LYS A 60 17.93 -3.39 0.05
CA LYS A 60 16.83 -2.53 0.52
C LYS A 60 16.70 -2.53 2.04
N PHE A 61 16.83 -3.67 2.71
CA PHE A 61 16.81 -3.73 4.17
C PHE A 61 18.01 -3.04 4.83
N LYS A 62 19.20 -3.08 4.20
CA LYS A 62 20.36 -2.31 4.67
C LYS A 62 20.08 -0.80 4.61
N ASP A 63 19.48 -0.36 3.51
CA ASP A 63 19.19 1.06 3.26
C ASP A 63 17.97 1.58 4.05
N CYS A 64 17.11 0.67 4.52
CA CYS A 64 15.89 1.03 5.21
C CYS A 64 16.12 1.61 6.62
N ALA A 65 17.22 1.31 7.31
CA ALA A 65 17.59 1.94 8.60
C ALA A 65 16.41 2.19 9.59
N GLY A 66 15.51 1.20 9.76
CA GLY A 66 14.33 1.30 10.62
C GLY A 66 13.07 1.88 9.98
N ARG A 67 13.13 2.34 8.72
CA ARG A 67 11.98 2.75 7.92
C ARG A 67 11.35 1.55 7.21
N PRO A 68 10.01 1.48 7.11
CA PRO A 68 9.36 0.43 6.35
C PRO A 68 9.63 0.55 4.86
N LEU A 69 9.74 -0.59 4.18
CA LEU A 69 9.48 -0.63 2.74
C LEU A 69 7.97 -0.55 2.52
N VAL A 70 7.54 0.26 1.57
CA VAL A 70 6.12 0.45 1.25
C VAL A 70 5.87 0.05 -0.20
N SER A 71 4.83 -0.75 -0.45
CA SER A 71 4.47 -1.16 -1.79
C SER A 71 3.96 0.02 -2.62
N PRO A 72 3.99 -0.11 -3.95
CA PRO A 72 3.08 0.62 -4.82
C PRO A 72 1.62 0.47 -4.35
N GLN A 73 0.80 1.44 -4.72
CA GLN A 73 -0.63 1.40 -4.48
C GLN A 73 -1.28 0.31 -5.33
N PHE A 74 -2.24 -0.41 -4.77
CA PHE A 74 -3.00 -1.44 -5.50
C PHE A 74 -4.47 -1.44 -5.08
N GLU A 75 -5.26 -2.22 -5.80
CA GLU A 75 -6.69 -2.41 -5.55
C GLU A 75 -6.97 -3.90 -5.37
N ALA A 76 -7.78 -4.26 -4.37
CA ALA A 76 -8.18 -5.64 -4.11
C ALA A 76 -9.47 -5.67 -3.28
N GLY A 77 -10.31 -6.69 -3.50
CA GLY A 77 -11.56 -6.83 -2.74
C GLY A 77 -12.52 -5.64 -2.87
N GLY A 78 -12.49 -4.93 -4.00
CA GLY A 78 -13.30 -3.74 -4.24
C GLY A 78 -12.82 -2.47 -3.52
N LEU A 79 -11.67 -2.53 -2.83
CA LEU A 79 -11.10 -1.39 -2.12
C LEU A 79 -9.97 -0.76 -2.95
N PRO A 80 -9.99 0.57 -3.15
CA PRO A 80 -8.90 1.30 -3.75
C PRO A 80 -7.81 1.64 -2.72
N GLU A 81 -6.71 2.19 -3.23
CA GLU A 81 -5.65 2.82 -2.44
C GLU A 81 -4.96 1.98 -1.35
N LEU A 82 -4.87 0.67 -1.59
CA LEU A 82 -4.25 -0.28 -0.66
C LEU A 82 -2.73 -0.27 -0.77
N ARG A 83 -2.03 -0.52 0.35
CA ARG A 83 -0.57 -0.69 0.40
C ARG A 83 -0.14 -1.77 1.40
N LEU A 84 0.97 -2.42 1.10
CA LEU A 84 1.71 -3.27 2.03
C LEU A 84 2.91 -2.52 2.58
N MET A 85 3.22 -2.76 3.85
CA MET A 85 4.38 -2.19 4.53
C MET A 85 5.18 -3.32 5.17
N VAL A 86 6.50 -3.36 4.92
CA VAL A 86 7.41 -4.36 5.46
C VAL A 86 8.41 -3.68 6.39
N PHE A 87 8.40 -4.08 7.66
CA PHE A 87 9.25 -3.56 8.71
C PHE A 87 10.29 -4.62 9.07
N PRO A 88 11.52 -4.57 8.54
CA PRO A 88 12.55 -5.51 8.93
C PRO A 88 12.94 -5.29 10.41
N ASN A 89 13.02 -6.37 11.17
CA ASN A 89 13.52 -6.39 12.54
C ASN A 89 14.88 -7.09 12.56
N LEU A 90 15.93 -6.32 12.84
CA LEU A 90 17.31 -6.82 12.91
C LEU A 90 17.72 -7.21 14.35
N GLY A 91 16.84 -7.01 15.33
CA GLY A 91 17.13 -7.28 16.75
C GLY A 91 18.34 -6.51 17.27
N LEU A 92 18.64 -5.35 16.69
CA LEU A 92 19.78 -4.52 17.08
C LEU A 92 19.29 -3.48 18.08
N ASP A 93 19.91 -3.46 19.25
CA ASP A 93 19.85 -2.28 20.12
C ASP A 93 20.72 -1.20 19.47
N VAL A 94 20.07 -0.10 19.10
CA VAL A 94 20.69 1.01 18.36
C VAL A 94 21.13 2.13 19.28
N GLN A 95 20.88 2.03 20.60
CA GLN A 95 21.25 3.09 21.53
C GLN A 95 22.79 3.23 21.64
N GLY A 96 23.27 4.46 21.48
CA GLY A 96 24.69 4.82 21.68
C GLY A 96 25.65 4.43 20.56
N LEU A 97 25.18 3.84 19.46
CA LEU A 97 26.04 3.48 18.33
C LEU A 97 26.17 4.64 17.34
N THR A 98 27.36 4.78 16.76
CA THR A 98 27.56 5.66 15.61
C THR A 98 26.81 5.14 14.39
N MET A 99 26.47 6.03 13.45
CA MET A 99 25.84 5.63 12.18
C MET A 99 26.64 4.58 11.39
N ARG A 100 27.98 4.62 11.49
CA ARG A 100 28.87 3.64 10.85
C ARG A 100 28.75 2.27 11.49
N GLU A 101 28.74 2.20 12.82
CA GLU A 101 28.56 0.94 13.56
C GLU A 101 27.17 0.35 13.35
N HIS A 102 26.15 1.21 13.35
CA HIS A 102 24.77 0.81 13.04
C HIS A 102 24.70 0.15 11.66
N LYS A 103 25.22 0.81 10.62
CA LYS A 103 25.25 0.26 9.26
C LYS A 103 26.01 -1.08 9.20
N SER A 104 27.20 -1.15 9.80
CA SER A 104 28.02 -2.38 9.82
C SER A 104 27.29 -3.55 10.50
N ARG A 105 26.62 -3.31 11.63
CA ARG A 105 25.84 -4.34 12.34
C ARG A 105 24.60 -4.77 11.54
N CYS A 106 23.90 -3.83 10.91
CA CYS A 106 22.79 -4.14 10.02
C CYS A 106 23.25 -5.02 8.84
N GLU A 107 24.38 -4.68 8.22
CA GLU A 107 24.95 -5.45 7.12
C GLU A 107 25.32 -6.87 7.54
N ALA A 108 25.96 -7.04 8.71
CA ALA A 108 26.30 -8.34 9.25
C ALA A 108 25.04 -9.18 9.53
N ARG A 109 24.02 -8.60 10.18
CA ARG A 109 22.75 -9.30 10.47
C ARG A 109 21.99 -9.72 9.21
N ILE A 110 21.98 -8.89 8.17
CA ILE A 110 21.32 -9.22 6.90
C ILE A 110 22.10 -10.30 6.13
N ALA A 111 23.43 -10.36 6.32
CA ALA A 111 24.26 -11.40 5.72
C ALA A 111 24.11 -12.76 6.42
N THR A 112 24.12 -12.79 7.76
CA THR A 112 24.20 -14.03 8.55
C THR A 112 22.88 -14.48 9.17
N GLY A 113 21.92 -13.56 9.35
CA GLY A 113 20.68 -13.81 10.08
C GLY A 113 20.84 -13.83 11.61
N PRO A 114 19.75 -14.15 12.34
CA PRO A 114 18.38 -14.26 11.82
C PRO A 114 17.82 -12.89 11.44
N LEU A 115 16.95 -12.86 10.43
CA LEU A 115 16.21 -11.67 10.00
C LEU A 115 14.72 -11.94 10.21
N SER A 116 14.05 -11.14 11.01
CA SER A 116 12.59 -11.22 11.21
C SER A 116 11.96 -9.87 10.86
N GLY A 117 10.68 -9.70 11.13
CA GLY A 117 10.04 -8.40 10.90
C GLY A 117 8.53 -8.43 11.01
N ALA A 118 7.90 -7.34 10.59
CA ALA A 118 6.45 -7.21 10.54
C ALA A 118 6.00 -6.95 9.10
N VAL A 119 4.82 -7.47 8.76
CA VAL A 119 4.07 -7.03 7.58
C VAL A 119 2.82 -6.31 8.07
N LYS A 120 2.56 -5.14 7.52
CA LYS A 120 1.35 -4.36 7.79
C LYS A 120 0.60 -4.07 6.50
N PHE A 121 -0.71 -4.12 6.60
CA PHE A 121 -1.65 -3.75 5.57
C PHE A 121 -2.20 -2.37 5.87
N LYS A 122 -2.09 -1.47 4.89
CA LYS A 122 -2.58 -0.10 4.96
C LYS A 122 -3.76 0.04 4.00
N VAL A 123 -4.84 0.57 4.53
CA VAL A 123 -6.08 0.84 3.78
C VAL A 123 -6.34 2.34 3.87
N VAL A 124 -6.18 3.05 2.75
CA VAL A 124 -6.57 4.46 2.65
C VAL A 124 -7.92 4.48 1.98
N THR A 125 -8.96 4.89 2.69
CA THR A 125 -10.28 4.96 2.08
C THR A 125 -11.22 5.83 2.88
N ASN A 126 -12.26 6.31 2.20
CA ASN A 126 -13.32 7.15 2.73
C ASN A 126 -14.59 6.32 3.01
N PHE A 127 -14.48 5.00 3.22
CA PHE A 127 -15.62 4.11 3.51
C PHE A 127 -16.19 4.34 4.92
N GLY A 128 -16.97 5.41 5.07
CA GLY A 128 -17.84 5.68 6.23
C GLY A 128 -17.21 5.42 7.61
N ASP A 129 -18.07 5.09 8.57
CA ASP A 129 -17.67 4.87 9.97
C ASP A 129 -17.28 3.41 10.26
N ARG A 130 -17.41 2.51 9.28
CA ARG A 130 -17.15 1.07 9.48
C ARG A 130 -16.65 0.38 8.22
N LEU A 131 -15.43 -0.15 8.30
CA LEU A 131 -14.81 -0.99 7.29
C LEU A 131 -14.10 -2.17 7.96
N LEU A 132 -14.80 -3.29 8.12
CA LEU A 132 -14.25 -4.51 8.70
C LEU A 132 -13.70 -5.41 7.59
N ILE A 133 -12.42 -5.75 7.67
CA ILE A 133 -11.75 -6.62 6.70
C ILE A 133 -11.20 -7.84 7.43
N ALA A 134 -11.48 -9.03 6.89
CA ALA A 134 -10.84 -10.28 7.28
C ALA A 134 -9.78 -10.63 6.24
N PHE A 135 -8.53 -10.84 6.65
CA PHE A 135 -7.40 -11.05 5.74
C PHE A 135 -6.30 -11.93 6.33
N ASN A 136 -5.50 -12.55 5.46
CA ASN A 136 -4.22 -13.16 5.83
C ASN A 136 -3.07 -12.29 5.33
N LEU A 137 -1.96 -12.26 6.07
CA LEU A 137 -0.67 -11.72 5.62
C LEU A 137 0.33 -12.84 5.42
N PHE A 138 1.24 -12.68 4.46
CA PHE A 138 2.27 -13.69 4.23
C PHE A 138 3.63 -13.11 3.83
N VAL A 139 4.69 -13.89 4.12
CA VAL A 139 6.09 -13.63 3.77
C VAL A 139 6.68 -14.93 3.22
N GLY A 140 6.96 -14.97 1.92
CA GLY A 140 7.32 -16.20 1.22
C GLY A 140 6.24 -17.27 1.39
N GLY A 141 6.60 -18.40 1.99
CA GLY A 141 5.67 -19.48 2.32
C GLY A 141 4.99 -19.37 3.68
N LEU A 142 5.33 -18.36 4.49
CA LEU A 142 4.79 -18.19 5.85
C LEU A 142 3.49 -17.40 5.80
N VAL A 143 2.45 -17.87 6.49
CA VAL A 143 1.12 -17.23 6.51
C VAL A 143 0.71 -16.92 7.96
N ARG A 144 0.06 -15.77 8.15
CA ARG A 144 -0.54 -15.32 9.42
C ARG A 144 -1.96 -14.82 9.17
N GLY A 145 -2.90 -15.36 9.93
CA GLY A 145 -4.32 -15.03 9.87
C GLY A 145 -5.20 -16.26 10.12
N PRO A 146 -6.53 -16.13 9.99
CA PRO A 146 -7.24 -14.90 9.60
C PRO A 146 -7.09 -13.79 10.65
N ILE A 147 -6.92 -12.55 10.16
CA ILE A 147 -6.89 -11.33 10.96
C ILE A 147 -8.14 -10.54 10.62
N GLU A 148 -8.91 -10.14 11.62
CA GLU A 148 -10.06 -9.25 11.46
C GLU A 148 -9.75 -7.88 12.06
N HIS A 149 -9.93 -6.82 11.27
CA HIS A 149 -9.64 -5.46 11.73
C HIS A 149 -10.59 -4.43 11.12
N ASN A 150 -11.05 -3.48 11.95
CA ASN A 150 -11.83 -2.33 11.49
C ASN A 150 -10.89 -1.19 11.09
N PHE A 151 -10.78 -0.98 9.78
CA PHE A 151 -9.88 0.04 9.22
C PHE A 151 -10.44 1.47 9.31
N ALA A 152 -11.69 1.66 9.75
CA ALA A 152 -12.21 2.96 10.11
C ALA A 152 -11.56 3.49 11.41
N ASP A 153 -11.24 2.61 12.36
CA ASP A 153 -10.59 2.99 13.62
C ASP A 153 -9.11 3.28 13.40
N HIS A 154 -8.43 2.40 12.65
CA HIS A 154 -7.01 2.52 12.36
C HIS A 154 -6.69 2.02 10.94
N ILE A 155 -6.18 2.92 10.10
CA ILE A 155 -5.90 2.64 8.68
C ILE A 155 -4.74 1.67 8.42
N ILE A 156 -3.99 1.27 9.45
CA ILE A 156 -2.85 0.34 9.34
C ILE A 156 -3.00 -0.73 10.40
N HIS A 157 -2.94 -2.00 9.99
CA HIS A 157 -2.91 -3.15 10.88
C HIS A 157 -1.97 -4.22 10.35
N GLY A 158 -1.43 -5.09 11.19
CA GLY A 158 -0.47 -6.10 10.74
C GLY A 158 0.00 -7.04 11.83
N VAL A 159 0.99 -7.84 11.51
CA VAL A 159 1.50 -8.91 12.38
C VAL A 159 3.00 -9.07 12.24
N ASP A 160 3.63 -9.47 13.34
CA ASP A 160 5.04 -9.85 13.38
C ASP A 160 5.24 -11.30 12.93
N PHE A 161 6.27 -11.51 12.12
CA PHE A 161 6.78 -12.80 11.70
C PHE A 161 8.12 -13.02 12.41
N LYS A 162 8.16 -13.97 13.34
CA LYS A 162 9.36 -14.27 14.16
C LYS A 162 10.35 -15.19 13.43
N GLU A 163 9.89 -15.84 12.37
CA GLU A 163 10.67 -16.74 11.54
C GLU A 163 11.79 -15.99 10.80
N ASN A 164 12.84 -16.73 10.44
CA ASN A 164 13.96 -16.20 9.69
C ASN A 164 13.58 -15.98 8.21
N TRP A 165 13.36 -14.72 7.82
CA TRP A 165 13.01 -14.31 6.46
C TRP A 165 14.10 -14.62 5.44
N ILE A 166 15.36 -14.80 5.86
CA ILE A 166 16.44 -15.23 4.94
C ILE A 166 16.06 -16.55 4.25
N ASP A 167 15.41 -17.45 4.98
CA ASP A 167 14.98 -18.76 4.47
C ASP A 167 13.81 -18.64 3.49
N GLN A 168 13.17 -17.47 3.41
CA GLN A 168 12.09 -17.13 2.49
C GLN A 168 12.57 -16.36 1.25
N ILE A 169 13.83 -15.89 1.22
CA ILE A 169 14.40 -15.19 0.07
C ILE A 169 14.68 -16.19 -1.05
N ARG A 170 14.26 -15.88 -2.27
CA ARG A 170 14.53 -16.67 -3.48
C ARG A 170 15.12 -15.75 -4.55
N ASN A 171 16.27 -16.13 -5.11
CA ASN A 171 16.97 -15.34 -6.15
C ASN A 171 17.14 -13.86 -5.77
N GLY A 172 17.53 -13.59 -4.51
CA GLY A 172 17.73 -12.23 -4.00
C GLY A 172 16.44 -11.43 -3.73
N SER A 173 15.28 -12.05 -3.89
CA SER A 173 13.97 -11.40 -3.78
C SER A 173 13.12 -12.01 -2.67
N LEU A 174 12.27 -11.20 -2.05
CA LEU A 174 11.30 -11.63 -1.05
C LEU A 174 9.89 -11.30 -1.53
N VAL A 175 8.99 -12.27 -1.52
CA VAL A 175 7.57 -12.04 -1.82
C VAL A 175 6.82 -11.85 -0.50
N VAL A 176 6.04 -10.78 -0.41
CA VAL A 176 5.11 -10.53 0.69
C VAL A 176 3.72 -10.30 0.12
N GLY A 177 2.68 -10.46 0.92
CA GLY A 177 1.34 -10.24 0.37
C GLY A 177 0.20 -10.30 1.37
N VAL A 178 -1.00 -10.15 0.82
CA VAL A 178 -2.28 -10.21 1.53
C VAL A 178 -3.27 -11.09 0.77
N GLU A 179 -4.06 -11.87 1.50
CA GLU A 179 -5.22 -12.59 0.98
C GLU A 179 -6.48 -11.99 1.60
N MET A 180 -7.36 -11.41 0.79
CA MET A 180 -8.58 -10.72 1.22
C MET A 180 -9.72 -11.73 1.37
N LEU A 181 -10.02 -12.15 2.59
CA LEU A 181 -11.00 -13.19 2.88
C LEU A 181 -12.44 -12.66 2.87
N ALA A 182 -12.66 -11.48 3.45
CA ALA A 182 -13.94 -10.79 3.44
C ALA A 182 -13.75 -9.27 3.62
N VAL A 183 -14.62 -8.49 2.98
CA VAL A 183 -14.69 -7.03 3.14
C VAL A 183 -16.14 -6.68 3.47
N GLN A 184 -16.35 -6.05 4.62
CA GLN A 184 -17.67 -5.59 5.09
C GLN A 184 -17.60 -4.08 5.33
N GLY A 185 -18.12 -3.31 4.37
CA GLY A 185 -18.31 -1.86 4.50
C GLY A 185 -19.80 -1.53 4.59
N GLN A 186 -20.16 -0.52 5.39
CA GLN A 186 -21.45 0.14 5.20
C GLN A 186 -21.27 1.18 4.10
N ASP A 187 -21.86 0.93 2.93
CA ASP A 187 -22.08 2.02 1.96
C ASP A 187 -22.98 3.04 2.64
N VAL A 188 -22.41 4.21 2.97
CA VAL A 188 -23.20 5.38 3.30
C VAL A 188 -23.96 5.71 2.02
N LYS A 189 -25.21 5.23 1.92
CA LYS A 189 -26.11 5.52 0.82
C LYS A 189 -26.00 7.02 0.53
N GLN A 190 -25.41 7.37 -0.61
CA GLN A 190 -25.34 8.75 -1.05
C GLN A 190 -26.77 9.30 -1.02
N GLY A 191 -27.01 10.26 -0.13
CA GLY A 191 -28.30 10.90 0.03
C GLY A 191 -28.79 11.40 -1.32
N ALA A 192 -30.07 11.16 -1.56
CA ALA A 192 -30.78 11.46 -2.80
C ALA A 192 -30.50 12.86 -3.36
N PRO A 193 -30.59 13.05 -4.70
CA PRO A 193 -30.51 14.38 -5.30
C PRO A 193 -31.57 15.29 -4.66
N GLN A 194 -31.14 16.44 -4.15
CA GLN A 194 -32.05 17.52 -3.77
C GLN A 194 -32.71 18.02 -5.06
N CYS A 195 -34.03 17.81 -5.16
CA CYS A 195 -34.89 18.43 -6.17
C CYS A 195 -35.07 19.92 -5.90
#